data_AF-A0A3C1TH61-F1
#
_entry.id   AF-A0A3C1TH61-F1
#
_cell.length_a   1.000
_cell.length_b   1.000
_cell.length_c   1.000
_cell.angle_alpha   90.00
_cell.angle_beta   90.00
_cell.angle_gamma   90.00
#
_symmetry.space_group_name_H-M   'P 1'
#
loop_
_entity.id
_entity.type
_entity.pdbx_description
1 polymer ?
#
loop_
_entity_poly.entity_id
_entity_poly.type
_entity_poly.pdbx_seq_one_letter_code
_entity_poly.pdbx_strand_id
1 'polypeptide(L)' 'MRLLLIFTFLLAMTGCEKELPPECVEKPVDSFNCYLSYAPVCGCNGKTYSNACFAEAYGILNYTTGACKK' A
#
# COMPACT_ATOMS: atom_id res chain seq x y z
N MET A 1 0.48 38.84 -15.13
CA MET A 1 -0.54 37.85 -15.57
C MET A 1 0.05 36.46 -15.86
N ARG A 2 1.24 36.32 -16.46
CA ARG A 2 1.93 35.01 -16.57
C ARG A 2 2.40 34.44 -15.22
N LEU A 3 2.75 35.29 -14.24
CA LEU A 3 3.09 34.84 -12.88
C LEU A 3 1.91 34.19 -12.14
N LEU A 4 0.67 34.61 -12.40
CA LEU A 4 -0.54 34.01 -11.80
C LEU A 4 -0.83 32.60 -12.35
N LEU A 5 -0.44 32.32 -13.60
CA LEU A 5 -0.63 31.01 -14.24
C LEU A 5 0.36 29.94 -13.76
N ILE A 6 1.54 30.36 -13.29
CA ILE A 6 2.56 29.45 -12.73
C ILE A 6 2.14 28.97 -11.32
N PHE A 7 1.52 29.86 -10.54
CA PHE A 7 1.06 29.56 -9.19
C PHE A 7 -0.07 28.51 -9.18
N THR A 8 -0.95 28.53 -10.18
CA THR A 8 -2.03 27.53 -10.32
C THR A 8 -1.52 26.16 -10.74
N PHE A 9 -0.36 26.07 -11.41
CA PHE A 9 0.23 24.81 -11.85
C PHE A 9 0.93 24.06 -10.70
N LEU A 10 1.49 24.79 -9.73
CA LEU A 10 2.13 24.23 -8.53
C LEU A 10 1.11 23.59 -7.56
N LEU A 11 -0.08 24.15 -7.44
CA LEU A 11 -1.16 23.58 -6.61
C LEU A 11 -1.74 22.28 -7.17
N ALA A 12 -1.61 22.03 -8.48
CA ALA A 12 -2.16 20.85 -9.15
C ALA A 12 -1.33 19.56 -8.97
N MET A 13 -0.12 19.66 -8.40
CA MET A 13 0.82 18.53 -8.27
C MET A 13 0.86 17.94 -6.85
N THR A 14 -0.13 18.23 -6.00
CA THR A 14 -0.29 17.49 -4.73
C THR A 14 -0.87 16.12 -5.00
N GLY A 15 -0.08 15.26 -5.65
CA GLY A 15 -0.33 13.82 -5.67
C GLY A 15 -0.31 13.31 -4.23
N CYS A 16 -1.26 12.45 -3.89
CA CYS A 16 -1.28 11.78 -2.60
C CYS A 16 -0.28 10.63 -2.65
N GLU A 17 0.98 10.90 -2.29
CA GLU A 17 1.95 9.84 -2.03
C GLU A 17 1.66 9.32 -0.62
N LYS A 18 1.17 8.08 -0.51
CA LYS A 18 1.10 7.43 0.80
C LYS A 18 2.53 7.25 1.28
N GLU A 19 2.92 8.01 2.29
CA GLU A 19 4.16 7.76 3.02
C GLU A 19 4.05 6.38 3.68
N LEU A 20 4.67 5.37 3.06
CA LEU A 20 4.84 4.07 3.68
C LEU A 20 5.89 4.19 4.80
N PRO A 21 5.74 3.45 5.90
CA PRO A 21 6.83 3.29 6.85
C PRO A 21 8.09 2.81 6.12
N PRO A 22 9.30 3.24 6.49
CA PRO A 22 10.54 2.87 5.79
C PRO A 22 10.81 1.35 5.78
N GLU A 23 10.19 0.63 6.71
CA GLU A 23 10.23 -0.84 6.82
C GLU A 23 9.18 -1.53 5.94
N CYS A 24 8.30 -0.76 5.32
CA CYS A 24 7.24 -1.25 4.48
C CYS A 24 7.62 -1.11 3.00
N VAL A 25 7.81 -2.24 2.34
CA VAL A 25 8.17 -2.30 0.92
C VAL A 25 7.03 -2.98 0.17
N GLU A 26 6.44 -2.28 -0.80
CA GLU A 26 5.47 -2.86 -1.73
C GLU A 26 6.19 -3.28 -3.01
N LYS A 27 6.50 -4.57 -3.13
CA LYS A 27 7.09 -5.15 -4.33
C LYS A 27 6.30 -6.39 -4.77
N PRO A 28 5.25 -6.21 -5.59
CA PRO A 28 4.44 -7.32 -6.08
C PRO A 28 5.30 -8.39 -6.75
N VAL A 29 4.91 -9.66 -6.57
CA VAL A 29 5.61 -10.82 -7.12
C VAL A 29 4.75 -11.39 -8.25
N ASP A 30 5.33 -11.56 -9.44
CA ASP A 30 4.57 -11.93 -10.66
C ASP A 30 4.00 -13.35 -10.64
N SER A 31 4.46 -14.21 -9.72
CA SER A 31 4.00 -15.60 -9.62
C SER A 31 3.76 -15.99 -8.15
N PHE A 32 2.48 -16.06 -7.78
CA PHE A 32 2.05 -16.52 -6.46
C PHE A 32 0.77 -17.36 -6.60
N ASN A 33 0.77 -18.55 -5.99
CA ASN A 33 -0.41 -19.41 -5.92
C ASN A 33 -0.94 -19.42 -4.49
N CYS A 34 -2.02 -18.69 -4.23
CA CYS A 34 -2.63 -18.63 -2.91
C CYS A 34 -3.85 -19.53 -2.77
N TYR A 35 -3.94 -20.17 -1.61
CA TYR A 35 -5.18 -20.79 -1.16
C TYR A 35 -6.21 -19.72 -0.77
N LEU A 36 -7.50 -20.05 -0.87
CA LEU A 36 -8.62 -19.12 -0.65
C LEU A 36 -9.13 -19.07 0.80
N SER A 37 -8.40 -19.65 1.75
CA SER A 37 -8.78 -19.60 3.17
C SER A 37 -8.66 -18.18 3.71
N TYR A 38 -9.66 -17.76 4.49
CA TYR A 38 -9.70 -16.45 5.11
C TYR A 38 -9.05 -16.50 6.50
N ALA A 39 -7.85 -15.93 6.60
CA ALA A 39 -7.06 -15.82 7.82
C ALA A 39 -6.35 -14.46 7.79
N PRO A 40 -7.09 -13.34 8.00
CA PRO A 40 -6.66 -12.02 7.58
C PRO A 40 -5.39 -11.57 8.29
N VAL A 41 -4.61 -10.76 7.59
CA VAL A 41 -3.43 -10.07 8.14
C VAL A 41 -3.47 -8.59 7.80
N CYS A 42 -2.91 -7.76 8.67
CA CYS A 42 -2.76 -6.33 8.47
C CYS A 42 -1.33 -6.02 8.05
N GLY A 43 -1.15 -5.60 6.80
CA GLY A 43 0.15 -5.21 6.25
C GLY A 43 0.69 -3.93 6.86
N CYS A 44 2.01 -3.76 6.81
CA CYS A 44 2.71 -2.53 7.22
C CYS A 44 2.22 -1.27 6.48
N ASN A 45 1.56 -1.43 5.34
CA ASN A 45 0.94 -0.38 4.53
C ASN A 45 -0.49 -0.02 5.00
N GLY A 46 -0.94 -0.61 6.11
CA GLY A 46 -2.29 -0.42 6.64
C GLY A 46 -3.38 -1.09 5.81
N LYS A 47 -3.03 -2.01 4.89
CA LYS A 47 -3.99 -2.77 4.09
C LYS A 47 -4.24 -4.14 4.70
N THR A 48 -5.51 -4.52 4.78
CA THR A 48 -5.91 -5.89 5.13
C THR A 48 -5.76 -6.79 3.91
N TYR A 49 -5.10 -7.94 4.09
CA TYR A 49 -5.02 -9.02 3.11
C TYR A 49 -5.82 -10.22 3.61
N SER A 50 -6.45 -10.97 2.68
CA SER A 50 -7.32 -12.12 3.02
C SER A 50 -6.58 -13.21 3.79
N ASN A 51 -5.29 -13.35 3.53
CA ASN A 51 -4.35 -14.17 4.29
C ASN A 51 -2.92 -13.71 4.04
N ALA A 52 -1.97 -14.30 4.78
CA ALA A 52 -0.53 -14.04 4.64
C ALA A 52 0.00 -14.23 3.21
N CYS A 53 -0.45 -15.29 2.52
CA CYS A 53 -0.05 -15.55 1.14
C CYS A 53 -0.40 -14.38 0.21
N PHE A 54 -1.62 -13.83 0.34
CA PHE A 54 -1.99 -12.65 -0.43
C PHE A 54 -1.15 -11.43 -0.04
N ALA A 55 -0.79 -11.22 1.23
CA ALA A 55 0.10 -10.12 1.60
C ALA A 55 1.47 -10.23 0.90
N GLU A 56 2.05 -11.42 0.94
CA GLU A 56 3.36 -11.72 0.34
C GLU A 56 3.33 -11.63 -1.19
N ALA A 57 2.22 -12.00 -1.84
CA ALA A 57 2.04 -11.80 -3.28
C ALA A 57 2.11 -10.32 -3.71
N TYR A 58 1.72 -9.40 -2.82
CA TYR A 58 1.89 -7.95 -3.02
C TYR A 58 3.24 -7.42 -2.51
N GLY A 59 4.15 -8.31 -2.10
CA GLY A 59 5.46 -7.95 -1.55
C GLY A 59 5.44 -7.49 -0.09
N ILE A 60 4.31 -7.59 0.59
CA ILE A 60 4.19 -7.18 1.99
C ILE A 60 4.64 -8.34 2.88
N LEU A 61 5.86 -8.24 3.41
CA LEU A 61 6.45 -9.22 4.33
C LEU A 61 6.23 -8.86 5.80
N ASN A 62 6.03 -7.58 6.11
CA ASN A 62 5.74 -7.10 7.46
C ASN A 62 4.23 -6.97 7.63
N TYR A 63 3.64 -7.87 8.42
CA TYR A 63 2.22 -7.87 8.73
C TYR A 63 1.93 -8.42 10.13
N THR A 64 0.76 -8.09 10.67
CA THR A 64 0.25 -8.61 11.95
C THR A 64 -0.99 -9.46 11.73
N THR A 65 -1.25 -10.41 12.63
CA THR A 65 -2.45 -11.26 12.56
C THR A 65 -3.72 -10.44 12.78
N GLY A 66 -4.75 -10.73 11.98
CA GLY A 66 -6.03 -10.02 12.01
C GLY A 66 -6.12 -8.92 10.95
N ALA A 67 -7.34 -8.45 10.70
CA ALA A 67 -7.56 -7.30 9.82
C ALA A 67 -7.02 -6.01 10.46
N CYS A 68 -6.66 -5.02 9.63
CA CYS A 68 -6.27 -3.71 10.12
C CYS A 68 -7.41 -3.05 10.92
N LYS A 69 -7.05 -2.44 12.05
CA LYS A 69 -7.95 -1.62 12.84
C LYS A 69 -8.11 -0.28 12.12
N LYS A 70 -9.35 0.07 11.77
CA LYS A 70 -9.68 1.39 11.21
C LYS A 70 -9.75 2.43 12.30
#